data_AF-A0A1I1M5J2-F1
#
_entry.id   AF-A0A1I1M5J2-F1
#
_cell.length_a   1.000
_cell.length_b   1.000
_cell.length_c   1.000
_cell.angle_alpha   90.00
_cell.angle_beta   90.00
_cell.angle_gamma   90.00
#
_symmetry.space_group_name_H-M   'P 1'
#
loop_
_entity.id
_entity.type
_entity.pdbx_description
1 polymer ?
#
loop_
_entity_poly.entity_id
_entity_poly.type
_entity_poly.pdbx_seq_one_letter_code
_entity_poly.pdbx_strand_id
1 'polypeptide(L)'
;MKNSVDMLVGKINREYETMRKKWWDMTADELIYNAERIAAAKFIKENIVSCISDDEAKYLLRFKEPLAAVIETILYRYEPQNIAEREWFSDHLYDLLDKRELDCDFEAEATNGMTML
;
A
#
# COMPACT_ATOMS: atom_id res chain seq x y z
N MET A 1 -16.23 17.98 -1.88
CA MET A 1 -15.42 17.03 -2.67
C MET A 1 -14.66 16.16 -1.69
N LYS A 2 -14.61 14.83 -1.87
CA LYS A 2 -13.71 13.99 -1.07
C LYS A 2 -12.27 14.32 -1.49
N ASN A 3 -11.40 14.57 -0.52
CA ASN A 3 -9.98 14.81 -0.76
C ASN A 3 -9.32 13.50 -1.27
N SER A 4 -8.21 13.55 -2.00
CA SER A 4 -7.57 12.35 -2.57
C SER A 4 -7.18 11.33 -1.50
N VAL A 5 -6.87 11.78 -0.28
CA VAL A 5 -6.66 10.94 0.90
C VAL A 5 -7.90 10.08 1.21
N ASP A 6 -9.10 10.66 1.24
CA ASP A 6 -10.35 9.92 1.50
C ASP A 6 -10.61 8.83 0.43
N MET A 7 -10.28 9.14 -0.83
CA MET A 7 -10.43 8.20 -1.93
C MET A 7 -9.44 7.04 -1.80
N LEU A 8 -8.19 7.34 -1.46
CA LEU A 8 -7.16 6.35 -1.25
C LEU A 8 -7.52 5.43 -0.07
N VAL A 9 -7.99 5.99 1.05
CA VAL A 9 -8.47 5.21 2.21
C VAL A 9 -9.58 4.25 1.82
N GLY A 10 -10.54 4.71 1.01
CA GLY A 10 -11.60 3.85 0.49
C GLY A 10 -11.09 2.71 -0.40
N LYS A 11 -10.01 2.92 -1.15
CA LYS A 11 -9.39 1.91 -2.00
C LYS A 11 -8.56 0.91 -1.18
N ILE A 12 -7.70 1.41 -0.29
CA ILE A 12 -6.90 0.59 0.64
C ILE A 12 -7.78 -0.29 1.50
N ASN A 13 -8.89 0.23 2.04
CA ASN A 13 -9.80 -0.59 2.85
C ASN A 13 -10.43 -1.73 2.04
N ARG A 14 -10.83 -1.49 0.78
CA ARG A 14 -11.39 -2.54 -0.09
C ARG A 14 -10.36 -3.60 -0.44
N GLU A 15 -9.13 -3.16 -0.72
CA GLU A 15 -8.02 -4.04 -1.03
C GLU A 15 -7.63 -4.90 0.19
N TYR A 16 -7.48 -4.28 1.36
CA TYR A 16 -7.23 -4.97 2.64
C TYR A 16 -8.29 -6.02 2.92
N GLU A 17 -9.58 -5.70 2.74
CA GLU A 17 -10.67 -6.67 2.94
C GLU A 17 -10.60 -7.84 1.95
N THR A 18 -10.13 -7.60 0.73
CA THR A 18 -9.89 -8.65 -0.26
C THR A 18 -8.74 -9.56 0.17
N MET A 19 -7.63 -8.99 0.65
CA MET A 19 -6.52 -9.75 1.21
C MET A 19 -6.95 -10.56 2.46
N ARG A 20 -7.69 -9.92 3.37
CA ARG A 20 -8.19 -10.55 4.60
C ARG A 20 -9.05 -11.77 4.34
N LYS A 21 -9.89 -11.74 3.31
CA LYS A 21 -10.66 -12.91 2.88
C LYS A 21 -9.76 -14.04 2.40
N LYS A 22 -8.73 -13.74 1.60
CA LYS A 22 -7.76 -14.75 1.15
C LYS A 22 -7.03 -15.40 2.33
N TRP A 23 -6.66 -14.62 3.36
CA TRP A 23 -5.99 -15.16 4.55
C TRP A 23 -6.87 -16.14 5.33
N TRP A 24 -8.20 -15.97 5.32
CA TRP A 24 -9.11 -16.91 5.97
C TRP A 24 -9.13 -18.29 5.30
N ASP A 25 -8.81 -18.35 4.02
CA ASP A 25 -8.76 -19.58 3.24
C ASP A 25 -7.36 -20.24 3.25
N MET A 26 -6.36 -19.61 3.87
CA MET A 26 -4.99 -20.12 3.96
C MET A 26 -4.82 -21.15 5.08
N THR A 27 -3.91 -22.10 4.85
CA THR A 27 -3.44 -23.04 5.87
C THR A 27 -2.56 -22.36 6.92
N ALA A 28 -2.29 -23.05 8.03
CA ALA A 28 -1.39 -22.55 9.07
C ALA A 28 0.02 -22.26 8.54
N ASP A 29 0.57 -23.13 7.69
CA ASP A 29 1.91 -22.94 7.12
C ASP A 29 1.96 -21.72 6.18
N GLU A 30 0.92 -21.53 5.36
CA GLU A 30 0.80 -20.35 4.50
C GLU A 30 0.65 -19.06 5.31
N LEU A 31 -0.10 -19.10 6.42
CA LEU A 31 -0.24 -17.96 7.33
C LEU A 31 1.08 -17.62 8.02
N ILE A 32 1.85 -18.62 8.44
CA ILE A 32 3.20 -18.43 9.01
C ILE A 32 4.11 -17.80 7.95
N TYR A 33 4.11 -18.34 6.73
CA TYR A 33 4.91 -17.81 5.62
C TYR A 33 4.55 -16.36 5.26
N ASN A 34 3.27 -15.99 5.33
CA ASN A 34 2.78 -14.64 5.00
C ASN A 34 2.70 -13.69 6.21
N ALA A 35 3.15 -14.10 7.40
CA ALA A 35 2.94 -13.34 8.64
C ALA A 35 3.46 -11.90 8.56
N GLU A 36 4.63 -11.69 7.95
CA GLU A 36 5.21 -10.35 7.76
C GLU A 36 4.35 -9.47 6.85
N ARG A 37 3.90 -10.03 5.72
CA ARG A 37 3.03 -9.33 4.77
C ARG A 37 1.69 -8.96 5.39
N ILE A 38 1.12 -9.84 6.20
CA ILE A 38 -0.12 -9.59 6.96
C ILE A 38 0.09 -8.44 7.96
N ALA A 39 1.19 -8.47 8.70
CA ALA A 39 1.53 -7.43 9.67
C ALA A 39 1.73 -6.07 8.99
N ALA A 40 2.48 -6.02 7.88
CA ALA A 40 2.68 -4.81 7.08
C ALA A 40 1.35 -4.26 6.54
N ALA A 41 0.51 -5.11 5.96
CA ALA A 41 -0.80 -4.72 5.44
C ALA A 41 -1.68 -4.06 6.51
N LYS A 42 -1.72 -4.65 7.72
CA LYS A 42 -2.47 -4.09 8.84
C LYS A 42 -1.90 -2.74 9.28
N PHE A 43 -0.58 -2.67 9.46
CA PHE A 43 0.10 -1.47 9.91
C PHE A 43 -0.07 -0.29 8.95
N ILE A 44 0.15 -0.52 7.65
CA ILE A 44 -0.01 0.53 6.61
C ILE A 44 -1.46 1.02 6.59
N LYS A 45 -2.44 0.10 6.56
CA LYS A 45 -3.86 0.47 6.57
C LYS A 45 -4.24 1.36 7.76
N GLU A 46 -3.66 1.09 8.94
CA GLU A 46 -3.95 1.84 10.17
C GLU A 46 -3.25 3.20 10.24
N ASN A 47 -2.10 3.39 9.57
CA ASN A 47 -1.24 4.57 9.77
C ASN A 47 -1.05 5.45 8.52
N ILE A 48 -1.36 4.98 7.31
CA ILE A 48 -1.03 5.70 6.08
C ILE A 48 -1.66 7.10 6.00
N VAL A 49 -2.85 7.29 6.57
CA VAL A 49 -3.59 8.57 6.52
C VAL A 49 -2.86 9.70 7.22
N SER A 50 -2.18 9.41 8.33
CA SER A 50 -1.42 10.40 9.08
C SER A 50 -0.06 10.72 8.48
N CYS A 51 0.37 9.96 7.46
CA CYS A 51 1.73 10.01 6.92
C CYS A 51 1.80 10.53 5.49
N ILE A 52 0.68 10.89 4.86
CA ILE A 52 0.64 11.34 3.46
C ILE A 52 -0.12 12.64 3.28
N SER A 53 0.33 13.41 2.30
CA SER A 53 -0.33 14.58 1.73
C SER A 53 -1.34 14.19 0.63
N ASP A 54 -2.12 15.19 0.18
CA ASP A 54 -3.09 15.01 -0.91
C ASP A 54 -2.41 14.63 -2.24
N ASP A 55 -1.21 15.14 -2.54
CA ASP A 55 -0.50 14.84 -3.78
C ASP A 55 0.14 13.45 -3.76
N GLU A 56 0.66 13.02 -2.62
CA GLU A 56 1.10 11.65 -2.37
C GLU A 56 -0.07 10.66 -2.50
N ALA A 57 -1.24 11.02 -1.98
CA ALA A 57 -2.45 10.23 -2.16
C ALA A 57 -2.86 10.13 -3.64
N LYS A 58 -2.76 11.21 -4.43
CA LYS A 58 -3.00 11.17 -5.89
C LYS A 58 -2.02 10.27 -6.62
N TYR A 59 -0.75 10.26 -6.21
CA TYR A 59 0.25 9.38 -6.80
C TYR A 59 -0.11 7.91 -6.52
N LEU A 60 -0.40 7.57 -5.26
CA LEU A 60 -0.80 6.22 -4.86
C LEU A 60 -2.09 5.74 -5.54
N LEU A 61 -3.07 6.64 -5.75
CA LEU A 61 -4.32 6.29 -6.42
C LEU A 61 -4.13 5.74 -7.85
N ARG A 62 -3.01 6.06 -8.50
CA ARG A 62 -2.69 5.56 -9.85
C ARG A 62 -2.47 4.06 -9.89
N PHE A 63 -2.11 3.41 -8.78
CA PHE A 63 -1.91 1.96 -8.75
C PHE A 63 -3.26 1.26 -8.59
N LYS A 64 -3.48 0.16 -9.30
CA LYS A 64 -4.69 -0.67 -9.13
C LYS A 64 -4.83 -1.21 -7.71
N GLU A 65 -3.70 -1.62 -7.12
CA GLU A 65 -3.56 -2.21 -5.78
C GLU A 65 -2.54 -1.39 -4.96
N PRO A 66 -2.91 -0.17 -4.50
CA PRO A 66 -1.99 0.72 -3.82
C PRO A 66 -1.46 0.17 -2.50
N LEU A 67 -2.25 -0.62 -1.76
CA LEU A 67 -1.78 -1.21 -0.51
C LEU A 67 -0.71 -2.26 -0.80
N ALA A 68 -0.90 -3.13 -1.79
CA ALA A 68 0.09 -4.10 -2.23
C ALA A 68 1.39 -3.44 -2.67
N ALA A 69 1.30 -2.34 -3.44
CA ALA A 69 2.48 -1.60 -3.88
C ALA A 69 3.32 -1.07 -2.71
N VAL A 70 2.66 -0.49 -1.70
CA VAL A 70 3.35 0.00 -0.50
C VAL A 70 3.91 -1.16 0.33
N ILE A 71 3.16 -2.27 0.47
CA ILE A 71 3.64 -3.45 1.19
C ILE A 71 4.92 -3.99 0.53
N GLU A 72 4.92 -4.27 -0.77
CA GLU A 72 6.10 -4.87 -1.43
C GLU A 72 7.30 -3.96 -1.35
N THR A 73 7.10 -2.65 -1.56
CA THR A 73 8.19 -1.68 -1.49
C THR A 73 8.78 -1.61 -0.08
N ILE A 74 7.94 -1.70 0.95
CA ILE A 74 8.40 -1.69 2.34
C ILE A 74 9.08 -3.00 2.71
N LEU A 75 8.52 -4.15 2.35
CA LEU A 75 9.13 -5.46 2.60
C LEU A 75 10.46 -5.64 1.86
N TYR A 76 10.60 -5.04 0.68
CA TYR A 76 11.82 -5.09 -0.11
C TYR A 76 12.94 -4.21 0.47
N ARG A 77 12.59 -3.04 1.04
CA ARG A 77 13.56 -2.04 1.48
C ARG A 77 13.84 -2.03 2.98
N TYR A 78 12.90 -2.49 3.80
CA TYR A 78 12.96 -2.40 5.25
C TYR A 78 12.70 -3.78 5.87
N GLU A 79 13.46 -4.11 6.92
CA GLU A 79 13.20 -5.31 7.71
C GLU A 79 12.00 -5.06 8.64
N PRO A 80 10.79 -5.57 8.34
CA PRO A 80 9.54 -5.14 9.01
C PRO A 80 9.42 -5.64 10.46
N GLN A 81 10.32 -6.55 10.84
CA GLN A 81 10.48 -7.09 12.18
C GLN A 81 11.28 -6.15 13.09
N ASN A 82 12.02 -5.20 12.51
CA ASN A 82 12.75 -4.21 13.28
C ASN A 82 11.77 -3.13 13.78
N ILE A 83 11.59 -3.08 15.11
CA ILE A 83 10.70 -2.13 15.79
C ILE A 83 11.12 -0.68 15.50
N ALA A 84 12.41 -0.41 15.31
CA ALA A 84 12.90 0.92 14.97
C ALA A 84 12.33 1.40 13.62
N GLU A 85 12.33 0.56 12.59
CA GLU A 85 11.82 0.89 11.25
C GLU A 85 10.32 1.24 11.25
N ARG A 86 9.55 0.75 12.24
CA ARG A 86 8.14 1.13 12.43
C ARG A 86 7.97 2.56 12.95
N GLU A 87 8.90 3.04 13.78
CA GLU A 87 8.89 4.42 14.26
C GLU A 87 9.28 5.40 13.15
N TRP A 88 10.14 4.98 12.23
CA TRP A 88 10.56 5.75 11.05
C TRP A 88 9.66 5.56 9.82
N PHE A 89 8.54 4.85 9.96
CA PHE A 89 7.65 4.53 8.83
C PHE A 89 7.18 5.76 8.06
N SER A 90 6.88 6.86 8.76
CA SER A 90 6.47 8.10 8.11
C SER A 90 7.58 8.67 7.21
N ASP A 91 8.83 8.60 7.67
CA ASP A 91 9.99 9.11 6.94
C ASP A 91 10.33 8.20 5.75
N HIS A 92 10.21 6.88 5.93
CA HIS A 92 10.35 5.90 4.85
C HIS A 92 9.27 6.07 3.77
N LEU A 93 8.02 6.29 4.19
CA LEU A 93 6.92 6.52 3.28
C LEU A 93 7.10 7.84 2.52
N TYR A 94 7.52 8.90 3.22
CA TYR A 94 7.84 10.18 2.60
C TYR A 94 8.95 10.05 1.56
N ASP A 95 10.07 9.40 1.89
CA ASP A 95 11.19 9.17 0.98
C ASP A 95 10.76 8.39 -0.28
N LEU A 96 9.91 7.38 -0.12
CA LEU A 96 9.39 6.58 -1.22
C LEU A 96 8.49 7.38 -2.16
N LEU A 97 7.59 8.17 -1.59
CA LEU A 97 6.58 8.91 -2.35
C LEU A 97 7.17 10.17 -2.99
N ASP A 98 8.10 10.84 -2.32
CA ASP A 98 8.88 11.97 -2.86
C ASP A 98 9.70 11.54 -4.09
N LYS A 99 10.43 10.41 -3.97
CA LYS A 99 11.25 9.89 -5.08
C LYS A 99 10.44 9.14 -6.14
N ARG A 100 9.15 8.85 -5.86
CA ARG A 100 8.25 8.06 -6.73
C ARG A 100 8.79 6.68 -7.10
N GLU A 101 9.45 6.04 -6.14
CA GLU A 101 10.14 4.75 -6.33
C GLU A 101 9.33 3.56 -5.81
N LEU A 102 8.01 3.59 -5.95
CA LEU A 102 7.20 2.39 -5.73
C LEU A 102 7.48 1.40 -6.86
N ASP A 103 7.55 0.11 -6.51
CA ASP A 103 7.97 -0.95 -7.42
C ASP A 103 7.20 -0.87 -8.75
N CYS A 104 7.94 -0.89 -9.87
CA CYS A 104 7.43 -0.51 -11.19
C CYS A 104 6.45 -1.52 -11.80
N ASP A 105 6.33 -2.70 -11.19
CA ASP A 105 5.61 -3.86 -11.72
C ASP A 105 4.11 -3.85 -11.41
N PHE A 106 3.61 -2.83 -10.69
CA PHE A 106 2.18 -2.70 -10.40
C PHE A 106 1.41 -2.04 -11.55
N GLU A 107 0.31 -2.68 -11.96
CA GLU A 107 -0.60 -2.12 -12.97
C GLU A 107 -1.11 -0.74 -12.53
N ALA A 108 -0.83 0.28 -13.33
CA ALA A 108 -1.50 1.57 -13.22
C ALA A 108 -2.98 1.42 -13.63
N GLU A 109 -3.89 2.15 -12.98
CA GLU A 109 -5.27 2.28 -13.44
C GLU A 109 -5.26 2.74 -14.91
N ALA A 110 -5.92 1.98 -15.77
CA ALA A 110 -6.09 2.38 -17.15
C ALA A 110 -6.77 3.75 -17.19
N THR A 111 -6.10 4.75 -17.74
CA THR A 111 -6.71 6.03 -18.10
C THR A 111 -7.76 5.76 -19.18
N ASN A 112 -9.03 5.60 -18.78
CA ASN A 112 -10.15 5.63 -19.72
C ASN A 112 -10.19 7.00 -20.39
N GLY A 113 -9.53 7.12 -21.55
CA GLY A 113 -9.48 8.38 -22.26
C GLY A 113 -8.45 8.44 -23.38
N MET A 114 -8.49 7.49 -24.32
CA MET A 114 -8.06 7.77 -25.70
C MET A 114 -8.68 6.73 -26.63
N THR A 115 -9.89 7.05 -27.10
CA THR A 115 -10.35 6.53 -28.39
C THR A 115 -9.40 7.10 -29.44
N MET A 116 -8.52 6.25 -29.95
CA MET A 116 -7.76 6.55 -31.16
C MET A 116 -8.77 6.64 -32.30
N LEU A 117 -9.03 7.85 -32.78
CA LEU A 117 -9.55 8.09 -34.13
C LEU A 117 -8.40 7.98 -35.13
#